data_AF-A0A8J3XCA0-F1
#
_entry.id   AF-A0A8J3XCA0-F1
#
_cell.length_a   1.000
_cell.length_b   1.000
_cell.length_c   1.000
_cell.angle_alpha   90.00
_cell.angle_beta   90.00
_cell.angle_gamma   90.00
#
_symmetry.space_group_name_H-M   'P 1'
#
loop_
_entity.id
_entity.type
_entity.pdbx_description
1 polymer ?
#
loop_
_entity_poly.entity_id
_entity_poly.type
_entity_poly.pdbx_seq_one_letter_code
_entity_poly.pdbx_strand_id
1 'polypeptide(L)'
;MPVSPAAADPLPWGPYTCAQGFVWRQATADDLVCVYPSRRTDVAAENSGSPSHKLLNTMYCVPGYEWRLANPSDRACVTSIQRRMARMENESAVYSLADPAATPLGGVRVMTKRGTGGVNHLYATGTGVTPQWSAAFYAVGVNGPNWPTGRPWIGEARSDAQGGFAGWTYINQVTCLPTETKPAPVVVLDFGTGVVTTAGTTDAYMC
;
A
#
# COMPACT_ATOMS: atom_id res chain seq x y z
N MET A 1 -25.88 16.46 6.20
CA MET A 1 -25.02 16.77 5.04
C MET A 1 -23.71 16.03 5.29
N PRO A 2 -23.30 15.04 4.50
CA PRO A 2 -21.97 14.47 4.67
C PRO A 2 -20.95 15.54 4.30
N VAL A 3 -20.06 15.87 5.23
CA VAL A 3 -18.91 16.72 4.98
C VAL A 3 -18.02 16.00 3.97
N SER A 4 -17.89 16.56 2.76
CA SER A 4 -16.86 16.18 1.82
C SER A 4 -15.50 16.31 2.54
N PRO A 5 -14.61 15.29 2.47
CA PRO A 5 -13.25 15.50 2.93
C PRO A 5 -12.67 16.66 2.11
N ALA A 6 -12.03 17.61 2.79
CA ALA A 6 -11.37 18.75 2.15
C ALA A 6 -10.59 18.24 0.94
N ALA A 7 -10.96 18.70 -0.26
CA ALA A 7 -10.30 18.29 -1.48
C ALA A 7 -8.82 18.65 -1.34
N ALA A 8 -7.97 17.65 -1.16
CA ALA A 8 -6.54 17.81 -1.34
C ALA A 8 -6.33 18.48 -2.70
N ASP A 9 -5.38 19.43 -2.78
CA ASP A 9 -5.05 20.06 -4.05
C ASP A 9 -4.82 18.96 -5.11
N PRO A 10 -5.39 19.11 -6.32
CA PRO A 10 -5.30 18.07 -7.32
C PRO A 10 -3.83 17.80 -7.64
N LEU A 11 -3.37 16.60 -7.31
CA LEU A 11 -2.00 16.19 -7.58
C LEU A 11 -1.76 16.16 -9.11
N PRO A 12 -0.56 16.54 -9.59
CA PRO A 12 -0.29 16.74 -11.02
C PRO A 12 -0.63 15.55 -11.94
N TRP A 13 -0.52 14.32 -11.42
CA TRP A 13 -0.82 13.09 -12.17
C TRP A 13 -1.90 12.24 -11.48
N GLY A 14 -2.76 12.88 -10.69
CA GLY A 14 -3.82 12.23 -9.95
C GLY A 14 -3.37 11.57 -8.64
N PRO A 15 -4.25 10.76 -8.01
CA PRO A 15 -4.08 10.27 -6.64
C PRO A 15 -2.81 9.45 -6.35
N TYR A 16 -2.27 8.80 -7.38
CA TYR A 16 -1.06 7.98 -7.29
C TYR A 16 0.19 8.73 -7.73
N THR A 17 0.19 10.05 -7.63
CA THR A 17 1.36 10.88 -7.92
C THR A 17 2.53 10.49 -7.02
N CYS A 18 3.67 10.19 -7.64
CA CYS A 18 4.90 9.89 -6.93
C CYS A 18 5.45 11.12 -6.20
N ALA A 19 6.04 10.88 -5.02
CA ALA A 19 6.80 11.87 -4.30
C ALA A 19 8.01 12.34 -5.13
N GLN A 20 8.53 13.53 -4.82
CA GLN A 20 9.71 14.07 -5.50
C GLN A 20 10.88 13.07 -5.41
N GLY A 21 11.53 12.82 -6.56
CA GLY A 21 12.63 11.86 -6.67
C GLY A 21 12.21 10.42 -6.98
N PHE A 22 10.89 10.15 -7.05
CA PHE A 22 10.33 8.86 -7.45
C PHE A 22 9.58 8.97 -8.79
N VAL A 23 9.46 7.84 -9.47
CA VAL A 23 8.72 7.67 -10.72
C VAL A 23 7.92 6.37 -10.68
N TRP A 24 6.84 6.26 -11.46
CA TRP A 24 6.13 4.99 -11.58
C TRP A 24 7.05 3.89 -12.11
N ARG A 25 6.97 2.72 -11.49
CA ARG A 25 7.78 1.54 -11.79
C ARG A 25 7.51 0.99 -13.18
N GLN A 26 6.25 1.00 -13.61
CA GLN A 26 5.82 0.53 -14.92
C GLN A 26 6.21 -0.94 -15.21
N ALA A 27 6.06 -1.81 -14.21
CA ALA A 27 6.15 -3.26 -14.42
C ALA A 27 5.09 -3.73 -15.44
N THR A 28 3.90 -3.11 -15.39
CA THR A 28 2.83 -3.19 -16.38
C THR A 28 2.31 -1.79 -16.70
N ALA A 29 1.42 -1.65 -17.68
CA ALA A 29 0.81 -0.36 -18.03
C ALA A 29 0.08 0.30 -16.84
N ASP A 30 -0.60 -0.50 -16.01
CA ASP A 30 -1.38 -0.03 -14.86
C ASP A 30 -0.59 -0.05 -13.54
N ASP A 31 0.73 -0.28 -13.58
CA ASP A 31 1.56 -0.33 -12.37
C ASP A 31 1.98 1.07 -11.92
N LEU A 32 1.25 1.59 -10.92
CA LEU A 32 1.44 2.91 -10.34
C LEU A 32 2.29 2.91 -9.06
N VAL A 33 2.96 1.80 -8.74
CA VAL A 33 3.93 1.78 -7.62
C VAL A 33 5.09 2.70 -7.94
N CYS A 34 5.44 3.59 -7.01
CA CYS A 34 6.51 4.56 -7.18
C CYS A 34 7.85 4.00 -6.70
N VAL A 35 8.89 4.09 -7.52
CA VAL A 35 10.25 3.61 -7.27
C VAL A 35 11.29 4.65 -7.69
N TYR A 36 12.56 4.43 -7.36
CA TYR A 36 13.64 5.27 -7.85
C TYR A 36 13.79 5.19 -9.39
N PRO A 37 14.25 6.26 -10.06
CA PRO A 37 14.43 6.27 -11.52
C PRO A 37 15.35 5.16 -12.04
N SER A 38 16.43 4.83 -11.34
CA SER A 38 17.31 3.71 -11.69
C SER A 38 16.55 2.39 -11.72
N ARG A 39 15.67 2.17 -10.73
CA ARG A 39 14.89 0.95 -10.64
C ARG A 39 13.86 0.83 -11.78
N ARG A 40 13.24 1.94 -12.21
CA ARG A 40 12.37 1.94 -13.41
C ARG A 40 13.13 1.50 -14.66
N THR A 41 14.39 1.91 -14.80
CA THR A 41 15.26 1.45 -15.91
C THR A 41 15.50 -0.05 -15.84
N ASP A 42 15.79 -0.59 -14.65
CA ASP A 42 15.96 -2.04 -14.46
C ASP A 42 14.68 -2.82 -14.79
N VAL A 43 13.51 -2.31 -14.39
CA VAL A 43 12.20 -2.91 -14.72
C VAL A 43 11.93 -2.90 -16.23
N ALA A 44 12.33 -1.83 -16.93
CA ALA A 44 12.21 -1.79 -18.39
C ALA A 44 13.11 -2.86 -19.06
N ALA A 45 14.31 -3.10 -18.54
CA ALA A 45 15.19 -4.17 -19.00
C ALA A 45 14.64 -5.57 -18.68
N GLU A 46 14.03 -5.76 -17.51
CA GLU A 46 13.30 -6.98 -17.16
C GLU A 46 12.15 -7.26 -18.14
N ASN A 47 11.38 -6.23 -18.47
CA ASN A 47 10.26 -6.33 -19.40
C ASN A 47 10.72 -6.69 -20.81
N SER A 48 11.82 -6.11 -21.30
CA SER A 48 12.36 -6.39 -22.63
C SER A 48 13.03 -7.76 -22.74
N GLY A 49 13.68 -8.25 -21.67
CA GLY A 49 14.31 -9.56 -21.63
C GLY A 49 13.33 -10.73 -21.38
N SER A 50 12.22 -10.45 -20.69
CA SER A 50 11.21 -11.45 -20.30
C SER A 50 10.73 -12.39 -21.43
N PRO A 51 10.47 -11.95 -22.68
CA PRO A 51 10.07 -12.85 -23.76
C PRO A 51 11.06 -14.01 -24.01
N SER A 52 12.37 -13.77 -23.86
CA SER A 52 13.41 -14.78 -24.04
C SER A 52 13.46 -15.81 -22.89
N HIS A 53 12.75 -15.56 -21.79
CA HIS A 53 12.68 -16.43 -20.61
C HIS A 53 11.37 -17.19 -20.51
N LYS A 54 10.52 -17.13 -21.54
CA LYS A 54 9.26 -17.87 -21.63
C LYS A 54 9.43 -19.16 -22.41
N LEU A 55 8.68 -20.19 -22.03
CA LEU A 55 8.49 -21.37 -22.86
C LEU A 55 7.72 -20.99 -24.13
N LEU A 56 8.14 -21.54 -25.27
CA LEU A 56 7.59 -21.23 -26.59
C LEU A 56 6.06 -21.34 -26.59
N ASN A 57 5.38 -20.30 -27.09
CA ASN A 57 3.93 -20.21 -27.19
C ASN A 57 3.16 -20.35 -25.86
N THR A 58 3.79 -20.00 -24.72
CA THR A 58 3.12 -20.00 -23.42
C THR A 58 3.45 -18.74 -22.61
N MET A 59 2.77 -18.55 -21.47
CA MET A 59 3.12 -17.54 -20.47
C MET A 59 4.09 -18.05 -19.40
N TYR A 60 4.40 -19.36 -19.38
CA TYR A 60 5.20 -19.98 -18.32
C TYR A 60 6.70 -19.73 -18.54
N CYS A 61 7.43 -19.64 -17.44
CA CYS A 61 8.86 -19.36 -17.46
C CYS A 61 9.68 -20.63 -17.66
N VAL A 62 10.84 -20.49 -18.32
CA VAL A 62 11.85 -21.56 -18.40
C VAL A 62 12.50 -21.80 -17.03
N PRO A 63 13.10 -22.98 -16.76
CA PRO A 63 13.78 -23.24 -15.49
C PRO A 63 14.79 -22.16 -15.13
N GLY A 64 14.77 -21.71 -13.86
CA GLY A 64 15.61 -20.61 -13.36
C GLY A 64 14.94 -19.22 -13.41
N TYR A 65 13.77 -19.11 -14.04
CA TYR A 65 12.96 -17.89 -14.08
C TYR A 65 11.58 -18.12 -13.47
N GLU A 66 10.99 -17.06 -12.95
CA GLU A 66 9.65 -17.06 -12.39
C GLU A 66 8.90 -15.76 -12.73
N TRP A 67 7.58 -15.79 -12.62
CA TRP A 67 6.79 -14.57 -12.77
C TRP A 67 7.20 -13.55 -11.71
N ARG A 68 7.46 -12.31 -12.12
CA ARG A 68 7.79 -11.21 -11.21
C ARG A 68 6.66 -10.90 -10.24
N LEU A 69 5.41 -11.02 -10.70
CA LEU A 69 4.21 -10.77 -9.90
C LEU A 69 4.23 -9.41 -9.19
N ALA A 70 4.65 -8.34 -9.88
CA ALA A 70 4.54 -6.98 -9.37
C ALA A 70 3.07 -6.61 -9.06
N ASN A 71 2.14 -7.18 -9.82
CA ASN A 71 0.70 -7.16 -9.59
C ASN A 71 0.06 -8.42 -10.24
N PRO A 72 -1.25 -8.66 -10.11
CA PRO A 72 -1.90 -9.86 -10.63
C PRO A 72 -1.81 -10.04 -12.15
N SER A 73 -1.59 -8.97 -12.91
CA SER A 73 -1.44 -8.99 -14.37
C SER A 73 0.02 -9.16 -14.82
N ASP A 74 0.99 -8.94 -13.94
CA ASP A 74 2.41 -9.03 -14.27
C ASP A 74 2.85 -10.49 -14.43
N ARG A 75 3.20 -10.85 -15.67
CA ARG A 75 3.69 -12.17 -16.07
C ARG A 75 5.07 -12.08 -16.72
N ALA A 76 5.87 -11.07 -16.37
CA ALA A 76 7.25 -11.00 -16.79
C ALA A 76 8.06 -12.14 -16.16
N CYS A 77 8.85 -12.88 -16.96
CA CYS A 77 9.72 -13.94 -16.47
C CYS A 77 11.08 -13.36 -16.08
N VAL A 78 11.37 -13.34 -14.77
CA VAL A 78 12.53 -12.70 -14.16
C VAL A 78 13.23 -13.66 -13.20
N THR A 79 14.41 -13.29 -12.72
CA THR A 79 15.11 -14.03 -11.66
C THR A 79 14.42 -13.89 -10.31
N SER A 80 14.71 -14.81 -9.38
CA SER A 80 14.16 -14.72 -8.02
C SER A 80 14.54 -13.46 -7.25
N ILE A 81 15.71 -12.88 -7.55
CA ILE A 81 16.10 -11.61 -6.97
C ILE A 81 15.17 -10.50 -7.45
N GLN A 82 14.88 -10.42 -8.75
CA GLN A 82 14.00 -9.40 -9.33
C GLN A 82 12.55 -9.54 -8.85
N ARG A 83 12.04 -10.77 -8.70
CA ARG A 83 10.73 -11.03 -8.05
C ARG A 83 10.70 -10.51 -6.62
N ARG A 84 11.77 -10.76 -5.84
CA ARG A 84 11.87 -10.27 -4.46
C ARG A 84 11.92 -8.75 -4.39
N MET A 85 12.64 -8.10 -5.31
CA MET A 85 12.67 -6.64 -5.41
C MET A 85 11.27 -6.07 -5.66
N ALA A 86 10.53 -6.63 -6.62
CA ALA A 86 9.16 -6.19 -6.92
C ALA A 86 8.22 -6.32 -5.70
N ARG A 87 8.36 -7.38 -4.91
CA ARG A 87 7.64 -7.54 -3.65
C ARG A 87 8.02 -6.47 -2.62
N MET A 88 9.30 -6.20 -2.42
CA MET A 88 9.76 -5.19 -1.44
C MET A 88 9.30 -3.77 -1.80
N GLU A 89 9.25 -3.47 -3.11
CA GLU A 89 8.66 -2.22 -3.61
C GLU A 89 7.16 -2.13 -3.31
N ASN A 90 6.42 -3.21 -3.48
CA ASN A 90 5.01 -3.26 -3.11
C ASN A 90 4.84 -3.03 -1.60
N GLU A 91 5.63 -3.69 -0.76
CA GLU A 91 5.57 -3.61 0.70
C GLU A 91 5.96 -2.23 1.26
N SER A 92 6.56 -1.36 0.45
CA SER A 92 7.00 -0.02 0.85
C SER A 92 6.32 1.13 0.08
N ALA A 93 5.38 0.82 -0.83
CA ALA A 93 4.81 1.78 -1.79
C ALA A 93 4.14 3.01 -1.15
N VAL A 94 3.66 2.89 0.10
CA VAL A 94 3.05 4.02 0.83
C VAL A 94 4.02 5.20 1.03
N TYR A 95 5.32 4.93 1.11
CA TYR A 95 6.33 5.94 1.38
C TYR A 95 6.78 6.71 0.14
N SER A 96 6.57 6.16 -1.05
CA SER A 96 6.98 6.78 -2.33
C SER A 96 5.87 7.58 -3.00
N LEU A 97 4.66 7.64 -2.41
CA LEU A 97 3.57 8.51 -2.83
C LEU A 97 3.71 9.93 -2.26
N ALA A 98 3.43 10.94 -3.09
CA ALA A 98 3.41 12.34 -2.67
C ALA A 98 2.41 12.56 -1.54
N ASP A 99 1.16 12.14 -1.76
CA ASP A 99 0.12 12.15 -0.73
C ASP A 99 -0.75 10.88 -0.81
N PRO A 100 -0.55 9.88 0.07
CA PRO A 100 -1.31 8.66 0.08
C PRO A 100 -2.72 8.88 0.61
N ALA A 101 -2.99 9.95 1.38
CA ALA A 101 -4.34 10.27 1.84
C ALA A 101 -5.24 10.77 0.69
N ALA A 102 -4.65 11.18 -0.44
CA ALA A 102 -5.38 11.51 -1.66
C ALA A 102 -5.82 10.26 -2.47
N THR A 103 -5.36 9.05 -2.10
CA THR A 103 -5.71 7.82 -2.82
C THR A 103 -7.22 7.51 -2.75
N PRO A 104 -7.78 6.87 -3.79
CA PRO A 104 -9.21 6.54 -3.82
C PRO A 104 -9.64 5.69 -2.64
N LEU A 105 -10.92 5.79 -2.33
CA LEU A 105 -11.58 5.00 -1.30
C LEU A 105 -11.56 3.51 -1.68
N GLY A 106 -10.89 2.69 -0.87
CA GLY A 106 -10.86 1.23 -1.05
C GLY A 106 -12.08 0.54 -0.45
N GLY A 107 -12.14 -0.80 -0.57
CA GLY A 107 -13.20 -1.59 0.06
C GLY A 107 -13.00 -1.83 1.56
N VAL A 108 -11.81 -1.55 2.10
CA VAL A 108 -11.47 -1.71 3.53
C VAL A 108 -11.93 -0.50 4.32
N ARG A 109 -12.47 -0.71 5.52
CA ARG A 109 -12.84 0.32 6.51
C ARG A 109 -12.11 0.05 7.81
N VAL A 110 -11.84 1.09 8.59
CA VAL A 110 -11.26 0.98 9.94
C VAL A 110 -12.20 1.50 11.02
N MET A 111 -12.02 1.02 12.24
CA MET A 111 -12.65 1.58 13.43
C MET A 111 -11.65 1.66 14.58
N THR A 112 -11.87 2.66 15.45
CA THR A 112 -11.20 2.76 16.74
C THR A 112 -12.15 2.32 17.84
N LYS A 113 -11.64 1.53 18.78
CA LYS A 113 -12.27 1.29 20.09
C LYS A 113 -11.40 1.93 21.17
N ARG A 114 -11.95 2.93 21.86
CA ARG A 114 -11.24 3.57 22.99
C ARG A 114 -11.01 2.58 24.12
N GLY A 115 -9.77 2.50 24.59
CA GLY A 115 -9.40 1.72 25.76
C GLY A 115 -9.15 2.62 26.98
N THR A 116 -8.45 2.08 27.96
CA THR A 116 -8.08 2.78 29.20
C THR A 116 -6.64 3.28 29.14
N GLY A 117 -6.31 4.33 29.88
CA GLY A 117 -4.92 4.81 30.01
C GLY A 117 -4.34 5.39 28.72
N GLY A 118 -5.18 5.93 27.83
CA GLY A 118 -4.75 6.50 26.56
C GLY A 118 -4.37 5.45 25.50
N VAL A 119 -4.69 4.17 25.72
CA VAL A 119 -4.46 3.11 24.73
C VAL A 119 -5.75 2.86 23.94
N ASN A 120 -5.67 2.99 22.62
CA ASN A 120 -6.77 2.83 21.69
C ASN A 120 -6.55 1.61 20.79
N HIS A 121 -7.59 0.82 20.56
CA HIS A 121 -7.53 -0.42 19.79
C HIS A 121 -8.09 -0.20 18.39
N LEU A 122 -7.41 -0.71 17.38
CA LEU A 122 -7.75 -0.53 15.98
C LEU A 122 -8.22 -1.85 15.37
N TYR A 123 -9.25 -1.76 14.54
CA TYR A 123 -9.80 -2.89 13.81
C TYR A 123 -10.06 -2.52 12.35
N ALA A 124 -10.02 -3.52 11.47
CA ALA A 124 -10.32 -3.39 10.05
C ALA A 124 -11.41 -4.37 9.61
N THR A 125 -12.20 -3.97 8.61
CA THR A 125 -13.22 -4.79 7.95
C THR A 125 -13.27 -4.49 6.45
N GLY A 126 -13.95 -5.33 5.68
CA GLY A 126 -14.19 -5.10 4.24
C GLY A 126 -13.30 -5.94 3.34
N THR A 127 -13.27 -5.62 2.05
CA THR A 127 -12.57 -6.41 1.01
C THR A 127 -11.74 -5.51 0.09
N GLY A 128 -11.05 -6.10 -0.88
CA GLY A 128 -10.33 -5.37 -1.93
C GLY A 128 -8.82 -5.32 -1.72
N VAL A 129 -8.28 -6.23 -0.91
CA VAL A 129 -6.84 -6.50 -0.81
C VAL A 129 -6.53 -7.85 -1.47
N THR A 130 -5.27 -8.14 -1.77
CA THR A 130 -4.90 -9.41 -2.39
C THR A 130 -5.27 -10.59 -1.47
N PRO A 131 -5.94 -11.65 -1.97
CA PRO A 131 -6.33 -12.81 -1.15
C PRO A 131 -5.16 -13.53 -0.51
N GLN A 132 -5.26 -13.84 0.78
CA GLN A 132 -4.23 -14.49 1.59
C GLN A 132 -2.90 -13.73 1.69
N TRP A 133 -2.92 -12.40 1.52
CA TRP A 133 -1.75 -11.54 1.68
C TRP A 133 -1.94 -10.58 2.86
N SER A 134 -0.82 -10.05 3.35
CA SER A 134 -0.85 -9.00 4.36
C SER A 134 -1.23 -7.66 3.73
N ALA A 135 -1.97 -6.86 4.49
CA ALA A 135 -2.13 -5.44 4.25
C ALA A 135 -1.66 -4.67 5.48
N ALA A 136 -0.88 -3.62 5.26
CA ALA A 136 -0.44 -2.71 6.29
C ALA A 136 -1.31 -1.46 6.33
N PHE A 137 -1.48 -0.92 7.53
CA PHE A 137 -2.32 0.24 7.80
C PHE A 137 -1.44 1.37 8.31
N TYR A 138 -1.69 2.59 7.81
CA TYR A 138 -0.94 3.79 8.21
C TYR A 138 -1.91 4.93 8.51
N ALA A 139 -1.63 5.70 9.56
CA ALA A 139 -2.30 6.98 9.79
C ALA A 139 -1.48 8.09 9.14
N VAL A 140 -2.09 8.90 8.28
CA VAL A 140 -1.41 9.95 7.51
C VAL A 140 -1.56 11.29 8.21
N GLY A 141 -0.48 12.05 8.30
CA GLY A 141 -0.44 13.37 8.94
C GLY A 141 -0.27 13.34 10.46
N VAL A 142 -0.07 12.16 11.06
CA VAL A 142 0.20 12.02 12.50
C VAL A 142 1.70 12.20 12.74
N ASN A 143 2.05 13.27 13.44
CA ASN A 143 3.43 13.56 13.80
C ASN A 143 3.72 13.05 15.21
N GLY A 144 4.89 12.45 15.39
CA GLY A 144 5.33 12.01 16.70
C GLY A 144 6.84 11.83 16.76
N PRO A 145 7.39 11.54 17.95
CA PRO A 145 8.83 11.55 18.19
C PRO A 145 9.62 10.62 17.26
N ASN A 146 8.99 9.57 16.75
CA ASN A 146 9.62 8.51 15.97
C ASN A 146 9.17 8.47 14.49
N TRP A 147 8.35 9.43 14.03
CA TRP A 147 7.76 9.38 12.67
C TRP A 147 8.01 10.67 11.88
N PRO A 148 9.23 10.84 11.34
CA PRO A 148 9.61 12.08 10.65
C PRO A 148 8.83 12.32 9.35
N THR A 149 8.23 11.28 8.77
CA THR A 149 7.44 11.35 7.54
C THR A 149 5.94 11.52 7.77
N GLY A 150 5.49 11.61 9.03
CA GLY A 150 4.08 11.83 9.39
C GLY A 150 3.14 10.68 9.00
N ARG A 151 3.68 9.45 8.84
CA ARG A 151 2.93 8.26 8.39
C ARG A 151 3.21 7.05 9.29
N PRO A 152 2.89 7.09 10.59
CA PRO A 152 3.07 5.94 11.47
C PRO A 152 2.35 4.71 10.94
N TRP A 153 3.05 3.58 10.99
CA TRP A 153 2.44 2.26 10.87
C TRP A 153 1.53 2.03 12.08
N ILE A 154 0.26 1.72 11.82
CA ILE A 154 -0.76 1.51 12.87
C ILE A 154 -1.23 0.07 12.95
N GLY A 155 -0.73 -0.83 12.10
CA GLY A 155 -1.06 -2.25 12.18
C GLY A 155 -0.88 -2.99 10.86
N GLU A 156 -0.98 -4.31 10.92
CA GLU A 156 -1.00 -5.20 9.77
C GLU A 156 -2.01 -6.31 10.02
N ALA A 157 -2.73 -6.73 8.99
CA ALA A 157 -3.55 -7.93 9.04
C ALA A 157 -3.44 -8.72 7.76
N ARG A 158 -3.54 -10.04 7.88
CA ARG A 158 -3.61 -10.95 6.73
C ARG A 158 -5.05 -11.10 6.28
N SER A 159 -5.29 -10.95 4.98
CA SER A 159 -6.61 -11.14 4.37
C SER A 159 -6.99 -12.62 4.28
N ASP A 160 -8.29 -12.88 4.17
CA ASP A 160 -8.84 -14.19 3.91
C ASP A 160 -8.68 -14.63 2.43
N ALA A 161 -9.24 -15.78 2.08
CA ALA A 161 -9.20 -16.33 0.72
C ALA A 161 -9.98 -15.50 -0.32
N GLN A 162 -10.77 -14.53 0.13
CA GLN A 162 -11.55 -13.61 -0.70
C GLN A 162 -10.90 -12.22 -0.77
N GLY A 163 -9.76 -12.01 -0.12
CA GLY A 163 -9.13 -10.70 -0.07
C GLY A 163 -9.85 -9.72 0.85
N GLY A 164 -10.41 -10.23 1.95
CA GLY A 164 -11.12 -9.45 2.94
C GLY A 164 -10.69 -9.67 4.39
N PHE A 165 -11.28 -8.85 5.25
CA PHE A 165 -11.20 -8.91 6.71
C PHE A 165 -12.62 -9.15 7.24
N ALA A 166 -12.92 -10.41 7.60
CA ALA A 166 -14.24 -10.82 8.04
C ALA A 166 -14.59 -10.26 9.43
N GLY A 167 -15.73 -9.57 9.52
CA GLY A 167 -16.10 -8.86 10.75
C GLY A 167 -15.11 -7.74 11.07
N TRP A 168 -14.89 -7.45 12.35
CA TRP A 168 -13.88 -6.48 12.78
C TRP A 168 -12.62 -7.20 13.24
N THR A 169 -11.67 -7.34 12.32
CA THR A 169 -10.36 -7.96 12.58
C THR A 169 -9.48 -6.98 13.34
N TYR A 170 -8.94 -7.41 14.49
CA TYR A 170 -7.98 -6.60 15.25
C TYR A 170 -6.69 -6.42 14.44
N ILE A 171 -6.22 -5.17 14.31
CA ILE A 171 -4.98 -4.86 13.59
C ILE A 171 -3.84 -4.50 14.55
N ASN A 172 -4.10 -3.64 15.55
CA ASN A 172 -3.11 -3.24 16.56
C ASN A 172 -3.77 -2.40 17.67
N GLN A 173 -2.98 -2.00 18.66
CA GLN A 173 -3.29 -0.92 19.59
C GLN A 173 -2.22 0.18 19.49
N VAL A 174 -2.63 1.42 19.70
CA VAL A 174 -1.74 2.58 19.71
C VAL A 174 -1.99 3.42 20.96
N THR A 175 -0.95 4.09 21.44
CA THR A 175 -1.08 5.08 22.51
C THR A 175 -1.41 6.42 21.90
N CYS A 176 -2.41 7.12 22.47
CA CYS A 176 -2.79 8.45 22.06
C CYS A 176 -1.65 9.46 22.28
N LEU A 177 -1.68 10.53 21.51
CA LEU A 177 -0.71 11.61 21.55
C LEU A 177 -1.45 12.86 22.03
N PRO A 178 -0.99 13.53 23.10
CA PRO A 178 -1.63 14.76 23.59
C PRO A 178 -1.67 15.90 22.56
N THR A 179 -0.79 15.85 21.56
CA THR A 179 -0.70 16.83 20.48
C THR A 179 -1.69 16.58 19.34
N GLU A 180 -2.24 15.37 19.24
CA GLU A 180 -3.16 15.01 18.16
C GLU A 180 -4.59 15.37 18.55
N THR A 181 -5.19 16.30 17.81
CA THR A 181 -6.48 16.91 18.17
C THR A 181 -7.58 16.63 17.14
N LYS A 182 -7.26 15.92 16.07
CA LYS A 182 -8.20 15.62 14.98
C LYS A 182 -8.03 14.18 14.49
N PRO A 183 -9.07 13.60 13.87
CA PRO A 183 -8.93 12.30 13.24
C PRO A 183 -7.94 12.33 12.09
N ALA A 184 -7.11 11.30 11.99
CA ALA A 184 -6.14 11.13 10.92
C ALA A 184 -6.72 10.26 9.80
N PRO A 185 -6.52 10.59 8.52
CA PRO A 185 -6.80 9.68 7.40
C PRO A 185 -6.03 8.37 7.57
N VAL A 186 -6.69 7.25 7.29
CA VAL A 186 -6.07 5.93 7.27
C VAL A 186 -5.95 5.43 5.84
N VAL A 187 -4.77 4.95 5.51
CA VAL A 187 -4.49 4.28 4.24
C VAL A 187 -4.14 2.82 4.48
N VAL A 188 -4.50 1.99 3.50
CA VAL A 188 -4.24 0.55 3.48
C VAL A 188 -3.33 0.28 2.31
N LEU A 189 -2.17 -0.32 2.58
CA LEU A 189 -1.22 -0.80 1.61
C LEU A 189 -1.40 -2.31 1.45
N ASP A 190 -1.82 -2.76 0.26
CA ASP A 190 -1.86 -4.17 -0.10
C ASP A 190 -0.48 -4.68 -0.53
N PHE A 191 0.16 -5.54 0.27
CA PHE A 191 1.50 -6.04 -0.04
C PHE A 191 1.55 -6.90 -1.32
N GLY A 192 0.41 -7.47 -1.72
CA GLY A 192 0.34 -8.27 -2.95
C GLY A 192 0.53 -7.44 -4.21
N THR A 193 0.10 -6.18 -4.20
CA THR A 193 0.04 -5.33 -5.41
C THR A 193 0.78 -4.00 -5.27
N GLY A 194 1.11 -3.57 -4.06
CA GLY A 194 1.64 -2.24 -3.78
C GLY A 194 0.59 -1.13 -3.89
N VAL A 195 -0.68 -1.48 -4.09
CA VAL A 195 -1.77 -0.50 -4.20
C VAL A 195 -2.08 0.06 -2.81
N VAL A 196 -2.16 1.40 -2.75
CA VAL A 196 -2.59 2.14 -1.57
C VAL A 196 -4.00 2.66 -1.79
N THR A 197 -4.88 2.48 -0.81
CA THR A 197 -6.24 3.04 -0.82
C THR A 197 -6.59 3.66 0.53
N THR A 198 -7.55 4.59 0.56
CA THR A 198 -8.04 5.15 1.82
C THR A 198 -9.12 4.26 2.44
N ALA A 199 -9.07 4.14 3.78
CA ALA A 199 -9.99 3.32 4.59
C ALA A 199 -10.84 4.13 5.59
N GLY A 200 -10.89 5.45 5.42
CA GLY A 200 -11.60 6.37 6.32
C GLY A 200 -10.62 7.14 7.21
N THR A 201 -11.06 7.47 8.42
CA THR A 201 -10.26 8.19 9.42
C THR A 201 -10.23 7.42 10.74
N THR A 202 -9.23 7.70 11.57
CA THR A 202 -9.11 7.18 12.93
C THR A 202 -8.86 8.31 13.93
N ASP A 203 -9.54 8.24 15.07
CA ASP A 203 -9.27 9.05 16.26
C ASP A 203 -8.34 8.33 17.26
N ALA A 204 -7.68 7.23 16.88
CA ALA A 204 -6.89 6.42 17.81
C ALA A 204 -5.67 7.14 18.40
N TYR A 205 -5.18 8.18 17.75
CA TYR A 205 -4.13 9.03 18.31
C TYR A 205 -4.67 10.19 19.16
N MET A 206 -5.98 10.41 19.20
CA MET A 206 -6.58 11.44 20.05
C MET A 206 -6.73 10.91 21.48
N CYS A 207 -6.25 11.69 22.45
CA CYS A 207 -6.65 11.57 23.84
C CYS A 207 -7.97 12.35 24.02
#